data_AF-A0A0J7KHR2-F1
#
_entry.id   AF-A0A0J7KHR2-F1
#
_cell.length_a   1.000
_cell.length_b   1.000
_cell.length_c   1.000
_cell.angle_alpha   90.00
_cell.angle_beta   90.00
_cell.angle_gamma   90.00
#
_symmetry.space_group_name_H-M   'P 1'
#
loop_
_entity.id
_entity.type
_entity.pdbx_description
1 polymer ?
#
loop_
_entity_poly.entity_id
_entity_poly.type
_entity_poly.pdbx_seq_one_letter_code
_entity_poly.pdbx_strand_id
1 'polypeptide(L)'
;MWILRRFLCPHCQRFPGLTRWMIRPDPGRVRPLIVTKREYPHHRWEPVFIGTREDPLYTEEMSWEGKQDKMAQMFEMCLLNYRLVVLDGAFLVHTPGIKRKTHKIIAATQEFFRPHERRNARIYQRVTKRLIKQYPINRRCAQ
;
A
#
# COMPACT_ATOMS: atom_id res chain seq x y z
N MET A 1 11.78 15.26 6.46
CA MET A 1 11.65 14.26 5.38
C MET A 1 10.45 13.38 5.70
N TRP A 2 9.29 13.60 5.09
CA TRP A 2 8.03 12.99 5.54
C TRP A 2 7.24 12.36 4.38
N ILE A 3 7.29 11.02 4.33
CA ILE A 3 6.21 10.07 4.03
C ILE A 3 5.06 10.66 3.17
N LEU A 4 5.14 10.44 1.86
CA LEU A 4 4.39 11.11 0.79
C LEU A 4 2.87 10.95 0.79
N ARG A 5 2.28 10.22 1.73
CA ARG A 5 0.82 10.03 1.83
C ARG A 5 0.26 10.08 3.25
N ARG A 6 1.02 10.52 4.26
CA ARG A 6 0.53 10.61 5.66
C ARG A 6 -0.76 11.42 5.78
N PHE A 7 -0.91 12.46 4.96
CA PHE A 7 -2.07 13.35 4.98
C PHE A 7 -3.31 12.82 4.25
N LEU A 8 -3.19 11.72 3.48
CA LEU A 8 -4.31 11.07 2.79
C LEU A 8 -4.81 9.85 3.57
N CYS A 9 -3.89 8.97 3.99
CA CYS A 9 -4.22 7.76 4.74
C CYS A 9 -3.13 7.46 5.77
N PRO A 10 -3.36 7.76 7.06
CA PRO A 10 -2.38 7.52 8.12
C PRO A 10 -1.96 6.05 8.25
N HIS A 11 -2.90 5.13 8.05
CA HIS A 11 -2.64 3.69 8.17
C HIS A 11 -1.88 3.11 6.96
N CYS A 12 -2.06 3.68 5.77
CA CYS A 12 -1.48 3.16 4.53
C CYS A 12 0.04 3.31 4.45
N GLN A 13 0.62 4.16 5.31
CA GLN A 13 2.08 4.38 5.42
C GLN A 13 2.64 3.91 6.77
N ARG A 14 1.82 3.28 7.61
CA ARG A 14 2.25 2.74 8.89
C ARG A 14 2.80 1.34 8.67
N PHE A 15 4.12 1.22 8.61
CA PHE A 15 4.80 -0.05 8.44
C PHE A 15 5.50 -0.52 9.73
N PRO A 16 5.77 -1.83 9.87
CA PRO A 16 6.52 -2.38 11.00
C PRO A 16 7.90 -1.71 11.14
N GLY A 17 8.15 -1.10 12.30
CA GLY A 17 9.43 -0.42 12.56
C GLY A 17 9.51 1.03 12.09
N LEU A 18 8.39 1.67 11.70
CA LEU A 18 8.34 3.07 11.27
C LEU A 18 9.01 4.04 12.27
N THR A 19 8.70 3.93 13.57
CA THR A 19 9.31 4.80 14.60
C THR A 19 10.83 4.66 14.63
N ARG A 20 11.33 3.43 14.55
CA ARG A 20 12.77 3.14 14.52
C ARG A 20 13.43 3.71 13.26
N TRP A 21 12.77 3.62 12.11
CA TRP A 21 13.26 4.21 10.86
C TRP A 21 13.36 5.73 10.96
N MET A 22 12.37 6.40 11.58
CA MET A 22 12.33 7.86 11.67
C MET A 22 13.39 8.49 12.57
N ILE A 23 13.76 7.81 13.67
CA ILE A 23 14.73 8.34 14.64
C ILE A 23 16.17 7.96 14.31
N ARG A 24 16.37 7.09 13.31
CA ARG A 24 17.69 6.58 12.98
C ARG A 24 18.49 7.66 12.25
N PRO A 25 19.78 7.85 12.59
CA PRO A 25 20.65 8.71 11.79
C PRO A 25 20.81 8.13 10.39
N ASP A 26 21.11 9.01 9.43
CA ASP A 26 21.35 8.64 8.04
C ASP A 26 22.41 7.52 7.96
N PRO A 27 22.09 6.37 7.36
CA PRO A 27 23.06 5.29 7.20
C PRO A 27 24.21 5.61 6.23
N GLY A 28 24.14 6.69 5.46
CA GLY A 28 25.11 7.08 4.43
C GLY A 28 25.05 6.20 3.16
N ARG A 29 24.53 4.98 3.26
CA ARG A 29 24.22 4.08 2.15
C ARG A 29 22.91 3.33 2.41
N VAL A 30 22.20 2.97 1.34
CA VAL A 30 20.98 2.16 1.45
C VAL A 30 21.32 0.80 2.05
N ARG A 31 20.63 0.41 3.13
CA ARG A 31 20.81 -0.89 3.80
C ARG A 31 19.46 -1.49 4.23
N PRO A 32 19.36 -2.81 4.41
CA PRO A 32 18.16 -3.40 5.02
C PRO A 32 17.93 -2.88 6.45
N LEU A 33 16.71 -2.45 6.76
CA LEU A 33 16.29 -2.10 8.12
C LEU A 33 15.67 -3.30 8.85
N ILE A 34 14.64 -3.89 8.24
CA ILE A 34 13.83 -4.96 8.83
C ILE A 34 13.21 -5.81 7.71
N VAL A 35 13.17 -7.11 7.93
CA VAL A 35 12.37 -8.06 7.13
C VAL A 35 11.03 -8.25 7.84
N THR A 36 9.94 -7.98 7.16
CA THR A 36 8.59 -8.07 7.74
C THR A 36 7.59 -8.67 6.77
N LYS A 37 6.38 -8.96 7.24
CA LYS A 37 5.23 -9.33 6.41
C LYS A 37 4.12 -8.31 6.54
N ARG A 38 3.24 -8.27 5.54
CA ARG A 38 2.03 -7.43 5.57
C ARG A 38 0.89 -8.18 6.26
N GLU A 39 1.04 -8.38 7.56
CA GLU A 39 0.05 -9.05 8.42
C GLU A 39 -0.61 -8.05 9.37
N TYR A 40 -1.72 -8.42 10.03
CA TYR A 40 -2.33 -7.60 11.09
C TYR A 40 -1.26 -7.23 12.15
N PRO A 41 -1.16 -5.96 12.61
CA PRO A 41 -2.05 -4.80 12.37
C PRO A 41 -1.70 -3.95 11.14
N HIS A 42 -0.71 -4.36 10.34
CA HIS A 42 -0.19 -3.62 9.18
C HIS A 42 -0.78 -4.11 7.85
N HIS A 43 -1.92 -4.81 7.88
CA HIS A 43 -2.61 -5.36 6.70
C HIS A 43 -3.09 -4.28 5.72
N ARG A 44 -3.15 -3.00 6.14
CA ARG A 44 -3.46 -1.84 5.27
C ARG A 44 -2.24 -1.10 4.75
N TRP A 45 -1.03 -1.52 5.11
CA TRP A 45 0.18 -0.88 4.63
C TRP A 45 0.36 -1.12 3.13
N GLU A 46 0.46 -0.03 2.36
CA GLU A 46 0.67 -0.05 0.90
C GLU A 46 2.10 0.44 0.58
N PRO A 47 3.10 -0.45 0.65
CA PRO A 47 4.46 -0.10 0.29
C PRO A 47 4.55 0.27 -1.19
N VAL A 48 5.51 1.13 -1.50
CA VAL A 48 6.12 1.10 -2.83
C VAL A 48 7.34 0.19 -2.69
N PHE A 49 7.42 -0.82 -3.53
CA PHE A 49 8.48 -1.83 -3.48
C PHE A 49 9.09 -2.00 -4.86
N ILE A 50 10.33 -2.49 -4.87
CA ILE A 50 10.99 -2.99 -6.07
C ILE A 50 10.79 -4.49 -6.05
N GLY A 51 10.13 -4.98 -7.08
CA GLY A 51 9.67 -6.35 -7.18
C GLY A 51 10.46 -7.20 -8.18
N THR A 52 10.02 -8.43 -8.34
CA THR A 52 10.46 -9.37 -9.37
C THR A 52 9.40 -9.53 -10.46
N ARG A 53 9.70 -10.27 -11.54
CA ARG A 53 8.71 -10.51 -12.61
C ARG A 53 7.61 -11.47 -12.16
N GLU A 54 7.91 -12.26 -11.14
CA GLU A 54 7.06 -13.30 -10.56
C GLU A 54 6.05 -12.75 -9.55
N ASP A 55 6.13 -11.44 -9.24
CA ASP A 55 5.22 -10.80 -8.31
C ASP A 55 3.81 -10.70 -8.90
N PRO A 56 2.74 -10.85 -8.07
CA PRO A 56 1.37 -10.70 -8.52
C PRO A 56 1.14 -9.36 -9.23
N LEU A 57 0.43 -9.37 -10.35
CA LEU A 57 0.08 -8.15 -11.08
C LEU A 57 -1.11 -7.43 -10.43
N TYR A 58 -1.27 -6.15 -10.75
CA TYR A 58 -2.51 -5.46 -10.44
C TYR A 58 -3.67 -6.09 -11.20
N THR A 59 -4.84 -6.18 -10.57
CA THR A 59 -6.05 -6.58 -11.29
C THR A 59 -6.49 -5.47 -12.24
N GLU A 60 -6.64 -5.81 -13.51
CA GLU A 60 -7.13 -4.91 -14.56
C GLU A 60 -8.62 -4.58 -14.41
N GLU A 61 -9.34 -5.31 -13.55
CA GLU A 61 -10.76 -5.06 -13.29
C GLU A 61 -10.99 -3.72 -12.57
N MET A 62 -9.99 -3.21 -11.84
CA MET A 62 -10.09 -1.99 -11.03
C MET A 62 -9.50 -0.78 -11.77
N SER A 63 -10.23 0.33 -11.77
CA SER A 63 -9.73 1.57 -12.37
C SER A 63 -8.88 2.38 -11.38
N TRP A 64 -7.95 3.19 -11.89
CA TRP A 64 -7.12 4.06 -11.06
C TRP A 64 -7.96 5.06 -10.24
N GLU A 65 -9.04 5.58 -10.82
CA GLU A 65 -9.96 6.54 -10.19
C GLU A 65 -10.62 5.96 -8.93
N GLY A 66 -10.92 4.65 -8.94
CA GLY A 66 -11.58 3.97 -7.83
C GLY A 66 -10.65 3.48 -6.73
N LYS A 67 -9.31 3.54 -6.93
CA LYS A 67 -8.27 3.14 -5.96
C LYS A 67 -8.36 1.64 -5.58
N GLN A 68 -7.65 1.21 -4.53
CA GLN A 68 -7.64 -0.18 -3.98
C GLN A 68 -6.92 -1.25 -4.82
N ASP A 69 -6.41 -0.91 -6.00
CA ASP A 69 -5.53 -1.74 -6.84
C ASP A 69 -4.35 -2.32 -6.04
N LYS A 70 -3.64 -1.46 -5.31
CA LYS A 70 -2.53 -1.85 -4.41
C LYS A 70 -2.96 -2.69 -3.24
N MET A 71 -4.16 -2.44 -2.71
CA MET A 71 -4.70 -3.25 -1.62
C MET A 71 -4.91 -4.70 -2.06
N ALA A 72 -5.44 -4.92 -3.27
CA ALA A 72 -5.70 -6.26 -3.78
C ALA A 72 -4.40 -7.02 -4.09
N GLN A 73 -3.46 -6.38 -4.81
CA GLN A 73 -2.16 -6.97 -5.13
C GLN A 73 -1.42 -7.40 -3.86
N MET A 74 -1.33 -6.51 -2.88
CA MET A 74 -0.62 -6.79 -1.64
C MET A 74 -1.34 -7.81 -0.73
N PHE A 75 -2.67 -7.93 -0.84
CA PHE A 75 -3.42 -8.99 -0.18
C PHE A 75 -3.04 -10.35 -0.77
N GLU A 76 -2.95 -10.46 -2.10
CA GLU A 76 -2.45 -11.66 -2.78
C GLU A 76 -1.02 -12.00 -2.37
N MET A 77 -0.12 -11.02 -2.34
CA MET A 77 1.25 -11.22 -1.83
C MET A 77 1.28 -11.74 -0.39
N CYS A 78 0.35 -11.28 0.48
CA CYS A 78 0.24 -11.80 1.84
C CYS A 78 -0.18 -13.28 1.87
N LEU A 79 -1.15 -13.68 1.04
CA LEU A 79 -1.59 -15.07 0.92
C LEU A 79 -0.46 -15.97 0.41
N LEU A 80 0.38 -15.45 -0.47
CA LEU A 80 1.61 -16.09 -0.97
C LEU A 80 2.78 -16.04 0.03
N ASN A 81 2.56 -15.56 1.26
CA ASN A 81 3.56 -15.52 2.32
C ASN A 81 4.82 -14.68 2.00
N TYR A 82 4.66 -13.62 1.20
CA TYR A 82 5.77 -12.74 0.82
C TYR A 82 6.42 -12.07 2.04
N ARG A 83 7.75 -11.91 1.96
CA ARG A 83 8.55 -11.14 2.90
C ARG A 83 8.93 -9.81 2.25
N LEU A 84 8.74 -8.72 2.97
CA LEU A 84 9.09 -7.37 2.56
C LEU A 84 10.34 -6.93 3.31
N VAL A 85 11.36 -6.51 2.56
CA VAL A 85 12.58 -5.93 3.12
C VAL A 85 12.41 -4.42 3.10
N VAL A 86 12.24 -3.82 4.28
CA VAL A 86 12.20 -2.36 4.44
C VAL A 86 13.62 -1.84 4.40
N LEU A 87 13.87 -0.82 3.58
CA LEU A 87 15.17 -0.20 3.41
C LEU A 87 15.35 1.02 4.32
N ASP A 88 16.54 1.16 4.88
CA ASP A 88 17.05 2.32 5.60
C ASP A 88 17.80 3.23 4.62
N GLY A 89 17.53 4.54 4.65
CA GLY A 89 18.16 5.51 3.74
C GLY A 89 17.59 5.54 2.31
N ALA A 90 16.48 4.84 2.02
CA ALA A 90 15.79 4.90 0.73
C ALA A 90 14.37 5.44 0.89
N PHE A 91 14.00 6.43 0.09
CA PHE A 91 12.65 6.96 0.00
C PHE A 91 12.40 7.44 -1.43
N LEU A 92 11.20 7.21 -1.93
CA LEU A 92 10.76 7.81 -3.20
C LEU A 92 10.20 9.20 -2.89
N VAL A 93 10.21 10.11 -3.85
CA VAL A 93 9.51 11.42 -3.86
C VAL A 93 8.93 11.69 -5.24
N HIS A 94 7.78 12.34 -5.31
CA HIS A 94 7.21 12.82 -6.57
C HIS A 94 7.58 14.31 -6.75
N THR A 95 8.02 14.69 -7.96
CA THR A 95 8.16 16.10 -8.36
C THR A 95 6.77 16.72 -8.54
N PRO A 96 6.49 17.97 -8.10
CA PRO A 96 7.40 19.02 -7.60
C PRO A 96 7.63 19.01 -6.08
N GLY A 97 7.33 17.92 -5.36
CA GLY A 97 7.62 17.79 -3.93
C GLY A 97 6.55 17.07 -3.11
N ILE A 98 6.52 17.34 -1.81
CA ILE A 98 5.58 16.71 -0.87
C ILE A 98 4.16 17.19 -1.18
N LYS A 99 3.26 16.24 -1.50
CA LYS A 99 1.82 16.52 -1.66
C LYS A 99 1.27 17.14 -0.37
N ARG A 100 1.10 18.46 -0.38
CA ARG A 100 0.36 19.18 0.66
C ARG A 100 -1.13 18.91 0.45
N LYS A 101 -1.94 18.90 1.52
CA LYS A 101 -3.40 18.90 1.35
C LYS A 101 -3.75 20.16 0.57
N THR A 102 -4.08 20.03 -0.70
CA THR A 102 -4.70 21.13 -1.44
C THR A 102 -5.98 21.45 -0.69
N HIS A 103 -6.04 22.64 -0.08
CA HIS A 103 -7.25 23.12 0.57
C HIS A 103 -8.35 23.08 -0.48
N LYS A 104 -9.42 22.33 -0.18
CA LYS A 104 -10.58 22.04 -1.03
C LYS A 104 -10.29 21.01 -2.12
N ILE A 105 -10.59 19.73 -1.83
CA ILE A 105 -11.08 18.87 -2.91
C ILE A 105 -12.38 19.54 -3.37
N ILE A 106 -12.40 20.07 -4.57
CA ILE A 106 -13.60 20.69 -5.16
C ILE A 106 -14.69 19.63 -5.07
N ALA A 107 -15.88 19.97 -4.56
CA ALA A 107 -16.97 19.01 -4.39
C ALA A 107 -17.24 18.20 -5.68
N ALA A 108 -17.14 18.85 -6.84
CA ALA A 108 -17.20 18.24 -8.17
C ALA A 108 -16.18 17.10 -8.37
N THR A 109 -14.95 17.26 -7.88
CA THR A 109 -13.92 16.21 -7.93
C THR A 109 -14.28 15.03 -7.03
N GLN A 110 -14.83 15.26 -5.83
CA GLN A 110 -15.29 14.15 -4.98
C GLN A 110 -16.46 13.41 -5.61
N GLU A 111 -17.41 14.14 -6.19
CA GLU A 111 -18.58 13.58 -6.87
C GLU A 111 -18.19 12.74 -8.08
N PHE A 112 -17.20 13.19 -8.86
CA PHE A 112 -16.62 12.42 -9.96
C PHE A 112 -16.01 11.10 -9.50
N PHE A 113 -15.21 11.08 -8.43
CA PHE A 113 -14.54 9.84 -7.97
C PHE A 113 -15.48 8.86 -7.26
N ARG A 114 -16.53 9.34 -6.60
CA ARG A 114 -17.45 8.53 -5.79
C ARG A 114 -18.04 7.28 -6.50
N PRO A 115 -18.54 7.35 -7.75
CA PRO A 115 -19.02 6.15 -8.45
C PRO A 115 -17.89 5.15 -8.72
N HIS A 116 -16.68 5.61 -9.05
CA HIS A 116 -15.51 4.74 -9.25
C HIS A 116 -15.08 4.05 -7.95
N GLU A 117 -15.04 4.79 -6.84
CA GLU A 117 -14.71 4.22 -5.52
C GLU A 117 -15.72 3.14 -5.10
N ARG A 118 -17.02 3.39 -5.32
CA ARG A 118 -18.08 2.39 -5.06
C ARG A 118 -17.94 1.16 -5.95
N ARG A 119 -17.61 1.35 -7.23
CA ARG A 119 -17.39 0.26 -8.18
C ARG A 119 -16.18 -0.58 -7.77
N ASN A 120 -15.04 0.05 -7.51
CA ASN A 120 -13.82 -0.64 -7.08
C ASN A 120 -14.01 -1.34 -5.72
N ALA A 121 -14.74 -0.76 -4.77
CA ALA A 121 -15.04 -1.45 -3.51
C ALA A 121 -15.77 -2.79 -3.73
N ARG A 122 -16.71 -2.85 -4.68
CA ARG A 122 -17.40 -4.10 -5.04
C ARG A 122 -16.47 -5.09 -5.74
N ILE A 123 -15.63 -4.61 -6.65
CA ILE A 123 -14.63 -5.43 -7.36
C ILE A 123 -13.62 -5.99 -6.37
N TYR A 124 -13.07 -5.16 -5.48
CA TYR A 124 -12.14 -5.54 -4.44
C TYR A 124 -12.68 -6.67 -3.56
N GLN A 125 -13.95 -6.58 -3.13
CA GLN A 125 -14.61 -7.65 -2.37
C GLN A 125 -14.70 -8.96 -3.16
N ARG A 126 -15.03 -8.88 -4.47
CA ARG A 126 -15.09 -10.04 -5.35
C ARG A 126 -13.71 -10.66 -5.55
N VAL A 127 -12.69 -9.85 -5.85
CA VAL A 127 -11.30 -10.27 -6.05
C VAL A 127 -10.75 -10.90 -4.78
N THR A 128 -10.92 -10.27 -3.62
CA THR A 128 -10.51 -10.82 -2.32
C THR A 128 -11.13 -12.21 -2.08
N LYS A 129 -12.44 -12.37 -2.32
CA LYS A 129 -13.11 -13.67 -2.18
C LYS A 129 -12.57 -14.72 -3.15
N ARG A 130 -12.22 -14.34 -4.37
CA ARG A 130 -11.58 -15.23 -5.36
C ARG A 130 -10.20 -15.67 -4.88
N LEU A 131 -9.37 -14.73 -4.42
CA LEU A 131 -8.02 -14.99 -3.93
C LEU A 131 -8.01 -15.93 -2.72
N ILE A 132 -8.92 -15.74 -1.76
CA ILE A 132 -9.05 -16.63 -0.58
C ILE A 132 -9.40 -18.07 -0.99
N LYS A 133 -10.14 -18.28 -2.08
CA LYS A 133 -10.47 -19.61 -2.59
C LYS A 133 -9.30 -20.25 -3.34
N GLN A 134 -8.46 -19.45 -3.98
CA GLN A 134 -7.34 -19.90 -4.81
C GLN A 134 -6.11 -20.27 -3.97
N TYR A 135 -5.87 -19.54 -2.87
CA TYR A 135 -4.67 -19.70 -2.06
C TYR A 135 -4.98 -20.30 -0.67
N PRO A 136 -4.01 -20.95 -0.01
CA PRO A 136 -4.16 -21.42 1.36
C PRO A 136 -4.57 -20.28 2.31
N ILE A 137 -5.48 -20.59 3.23
CA ILE A 137 -5.99 -19.59 4.18
C ILE A 137 -4.87 -19.16 5.14
N ASN A 138 -4.41 -17.92 5.01
CA ASN A 138 -3.55 -17.27 6.00
C ASN A 138 -4.39 -16.32 6.88
N ARG A 139 -4.71 -16.76 8.10
CA ARG A 139 -5.49 -15.97 9.08
C ARG A 139 -4.81 -14.65 9.49
N ARG A 140 -3.50 -14.51 9.26
CA ARG A 140 -2.73 -13.29 9.58
C ARG A 140 -2.88 -12.21 8.52
N CYS A 141 -3.38 -12.56 7.34
CA CYS A 141 -3.70 -11.63 6.24
C CYS A 141 -5.09 -11.01 6.36
N ALA A 142 -5.80 -11.24 7.48
CA ALA A 142 -7.17 -10.77 7.68
C ALA A 142 -7.30 -9.25 7.45
N GLN A 143 -8.38 -8.87 6.74
CA GLN A 143 -8.73 -7.49 6.35
C GLN A 143 -9.44 -6.72 7.46
#